data_AF-A0A9E5USM6-F1
#
_entry.id   AF-A0A9E5USM6-F1
#
_cell.length_a   1.000
_cell.length_b   1.000
_cell.length_c   1.000
_cell.angle_alpha   90.00
_cell.angle_beta   90.00
_cell.angle_gamma   90.00
#
_symmetry.space_group_name_H-M   'P 1'
#
loop_
_entity.id
_entity.type
_entity.pdbx_description
1 polymer ?
#
loop_
_entity_poly.entity_id
_entity_poly.type
_entity_poly.pdbx_seq_one_letter_code
_entity_poly.pdbx_strand_id
1 'polypeptide(L)'
;MAWNCINCESANDYQNVHCEVCGYERYFSIREVNALLAEQAEEPSDVKKVQASYKRVNTVNKKLRQDNKELQDKINDLQRFYDRYAHEVERREQGLRQLRAQNRRLGIGMVIGGLLVLLFMLARVKVEFIF
;
A
#
# COMPACT_ATOMS: atom_id res chain seq x y z
N MET A 1 0.37 18.53 53.19
CA MET A 1 -0.27 19.10 54.40
C MET A 1 0.02 18.14 55.55
N ALA A 2 0.76 18.53 56.58
CA ALA A 2 1.03 17.63 57.71
C ALA A 2 -0.25 17.37 58.53
N TRP A 3 -0.36 16.21 59.18
CA TRP A 3 -1.43 15.91 60.14
C TRP A 3 -0.85 15.68 61.53
N ASN A 4 -1.59 16.07 62.57
CA ASN A 4 -1.16 15.88 63.94
C ASN A 4 -1.73 14.57 64.48
N CYS A 5 -0.87 13.75 65.10
CA CYS A 5 -1.29 12.52 65.75
C CYS A 5 -2.13 12.84 66.99
N ILE A 6 -3.34 12.31 67.07
CA ILE A 6 -4.23 12.53 68.23
C ILE A 6 -3.67 11.84 69.49
N ASN A 7 -2.88 10.78 69.33
CA ASN A 7 -2.36 9.99 70.44
C ASN A 7 -1.07 10.56 71.07
N CYS A 8 -0.19 11.19 70.29
CA CYS A 8 1.08 11.72 70.79
C CYS A 8 1.41 13.15 70.34
N GLU A 9 0.47 13.83 69.70
CA GLU A 9 0.55 15.24 69.26
C GLU A 9 1.70 15.56 68.30
N SER A 10 2.37 14.54 67.76
CA SER A 10 3.43 14.72 66.77
C SER A 10 2.86 15.15 65.41
N ALA A 11 3.59 16.00 64.70
CA ALA A 11 3.30 16.33 63.30
C ALA A 11 3.87 15.23 62.40
N ASN A 12 3.04 14.68 61.51
CA ASN A 12 3.37 13.59 60.60
C ASN A 12 3.10 14.00 59.15
N ASP A 13 3.80 13.37 58.19
CA ASP A 13 3.58 13.61 56.78
C ASP A 13 2.20 13.08 56.32
N TYR A 14 1.59 13.75 55.36
CA TYR A 14 0.26 13.42 54.81
C TYR A 14 0.21 12.03 54.18
N GLN A 15 1.34 11.57 53.63
CA GLN A 15 1.43 10.31 52.90
C GLN A 15 1.44 9.09 53.84
N ASN A 16 1.80 9.27 55.10
CA ASN A 16 1.87 8.20 56.08
C ASN A 16 0.53 8.04 56.80
N VAL A 17 -0.04 6.83 56.71
CA VAL A 17 -1.29 6.45 57.39
C VAL A 17 -1.06 6.18 58.88
N HIS A 18 0.18 5.95 59.28
CA HIS A 18 0.58 5.66 60.66
C HIS A 18 1.48 6.77 61.19
N CYS A 19 1.34 7.08 62.48
CA CYS A 19 2.23 8.02 63.14
C CYS A 19 3.64 7.45 63.24
N GLU A 20 4.65 8.21 62.82
CA GLU A 20 6.06 7.83 62.84
C GLU A 20 6.61 7.66 64.27
N VAL A 21 5.98 8.32 65.24
CA VAL A 21 6.43 8.33 66.64
C VAL A 21 5.78 7.21 67.46
N CYS A 22 4.47 7.02 67.36
CA CYS A 22 3.73 6.10 68.23
C CYS A 22 3.03 4.95 67.48
N GLY A 23 3.11 4.90 66.15
CA GLY A 23 2.46 3.87 65.34
C GLY A 23 0.94 3.96 65.26
N TYR A 24 0.32 4.97 65.87
CA TYR A 24 -1.13 5.14 65.86
C TYR A 24 -1.64 5.42 64.45
N GLU A 25 -2.68 4.70 64.04
CA GLU A 25 -3.29 4.82 62.71
C GLU A 25 -4.15 6.09 62.63
N ARG A 26 -4.02 6.82 61.52
CA ARG A 26 -4.81 8.01 61.25
C ARG A 26 -6.22 7.60 60.83
N TYR A 27 -7.22 8.19 61.46
CA TYR A 27 -8.59 8.15 60.95
C TYR A 27 -8.83 9.30 59.98
N PHE A 28 -9.22 8.97 58.74
CA PHE A 28 -9.70 9.96 57.78
C PHE A 28 -11.08 10.45 58.20
N SER A 29 -11.30 11.76 58.13
CA SER A 29 -12.64 12.32 58.25
C SER A 29 -13.51 11.89 57.07
N ILE A 30 -14.82 11.81 57.28
CA ILE A 30 -15.80 11.51 56.22
C ILE A 30 -15.63 12.45 55.01
N ARG A 31 -15.23 13.71 55.25
CA ARG A 31 -14.96 14.69 54.19
C ARG A 31 -13.73 14.32 53.36
N GLU A 32 -12.65 13.90 53.98
CA GLU A 32 -11.43 13.48 53.27
C GLU A 32 -11.67 12.20 52.45
N VAL A 33 -12.40 11.24 53.01
CA VAL A 33 -12.80 10.03 52.28
C VAL A 33 -13.66 10.39 51.07
N ASN A 34 -14.65 11.29 51.24
CA ASN A 34 -15.50 11.72 50.13
C ASN A 34 -14.72 12.52 49.05
N ALA A 35 -13.72 13.31 49.43
CA ALA A 35 -12.88 14.04 48.48
C ALA A 35 -12.04 13.07 47.63
N LEU A 36 -11.43 12.05 48.26
CA LEU A 36 -10.67 11.02 47.55
C LEU A 36 -11.55 10.20 46.60
N LEU A 37 -12.77 9.84 47.04
CA LEU A 37 -13.73 9.12 46.21
C LEU A 37 -14.23 9.97 45.03
N ALA A 38 -14.40 11.29 45.20
CA ALA A 38 -14.77 12.19 44.11
C ALA A 38 -13.68 12.29 43.05
N GLU A 39 -12.42 12.35 43.46
CA GLU A 39 -11.24 12.36 42.58
C GLU A 39 -11.09 11.04 41.81
N GLN A 40 -11.52 9.92 42.40
CA GLN A 40 -11.51 8.60 41.77
C GLN A 40 -12.74 8.33 40.87
N ALA A 41 -13.88 8.97 41.17
CA ALA A 41 -15.13 8.85 40.41
C ALA A 41 -15.13 9.69 39.12
N GLU A 42 -14.34 10.76 39.06
CA GLU A 42 -14.07 11.46 37.81
C GLU A 42 -13.06 10.66 36.97
N GLU A 43 -13.56 9.78 36.11
CA GLU A 43 -12.74 9.25 35.02
C GLU A 43 -12.17 10.46 34.25
N PRO A 44 -10.85 10.70 34.28
CA PRO A 44 -10.31 12.01 33.93
C PRO A 44 -10.76 12.34 32.51
N SER A 45 -11.31 13.54 32.30
CA SER A 45 -11.90 13.94 31.01
C SER A 45 -10.98 13.67 29.82
N ASP A 46 -9.67 13.65 30.06
CA ASP A 46 -8.63 13.37 29.09
C ASP A 46 -8.56 11.90 28.66
N VAL A 47 -8.88 10.93 29.53
CA VAL A 47 -9.00 9.52 29.16
C VAL A 47 -10.13 9.32 28.14
N LYS A 48 -11.28 9.96 28.35
CA LYS A 48 -12.41 9.92 27.39
C LYS A 48 -12.03 10.56 26.05
N LYS A 49 -11.34 11.70 26.07
CA LYS A 49 -10.86 12.37 24.83
C LYS A 49 -9.85 11.52 24.08
N VAL A 50 -8.90 10.90 24.78
CA VAL A 50 -7.89 10.00 24.18
C VAL A 50 -8.57 8.77 23.60
N GLN A 51 -9.52 8.16 24.29
CA GLN A 51 -10.24 6.99 23.79
C GLN A 51 -11.07 7.31 22.54
N ALA A 52 -11.74 8.47 22.51
CA ALA A 52 -12.46 8.95 21.33
C ALA A 52 -11.52 9.23 20.14
N SER A 53 -10.32 9.76 20.41
CA SER A 53 -9.31 10.01 19.38
C SER A 53 -8.72 8.71 18.85
N TYR A 54 -8.42 7.75 19.74
CA TYR A 54 -7.98 6.41 19.37
C TYR A 54 -9.00 5.69 18.48
N LYS A 55 -10.29 5.74 18.83
CA LYS A 55 -11.36 5.16 18.00
C LYS A 55 -11.39 5.77 16.60
N ARG A 56 -11.28 7.10 16.48
CA ARG A 56 -11.23 7.80 15.19
C ARG A 56 -10.03 7.36 14.35
N VAL A 57 -8.83 7.35 14.94
CA VAL A 57 -7.60 6.93 14.26
C VAL A 57 -7.70 5.47 13.82
N ASN A 58 -8.24 4.58 14.66
CA ASN A 58 -8.40 3.17 14.31
C ASN A 58 -9.36 2.98 13.13
N THR A 59 -10.46 3.72 13.08
CA THR A 59 -11.39 3.69 11.93
C THR A 59 -10.71 4.16 10.65
N VAL A 60 -9.94 5.26 10.71
CA VAL A 60 -9.18 5.75 9.56
C VAL A 60 -8.14 4.73 9.11
N ASN A 61 -7.41 4.12 10.05
CA ASN A 61 -6.39 3.10 9.74
C ASN A 61 -7.01 1.87 9.06
N LYS A 62 -8.18 1.42 9.53
CA LYS A 62 -8.93 0.33 8.88
C LYS A 62 -9.32 0.68 7.44
N LYS A 63 -9.81 1.89 7.20
CA LYS A 63 -10.14 2.37 5.85
C LYS A 63 -8.89 2.41 4.96
N LEU A 64 -7.81 3.01 5.44
CA LEU A 64 -6.56 3.09 4.67
C LEU A 64 -6.00 1.70 4.33
N ARG A 65 -6.12 0.72 5.22
CA ARG A 65 -5.73 -0.67 4.92
C ARG A 65 -6.58 -1.30 3.82
N GLN A 66 -7.87 -0.97 3.77
CA GLN A 66 -8.77 -1.44 2.72
C GLN A 66 -8.43 -0.76 1.39
N ASP A 67 -8.29 0.56 1.38
CA ASP A 67 -7.93 1.33 0.19
C ASP A 67 -6.57 0.86 -0.39
N ASN A 68 -5.61 0.55 0.48
CA ASN A 68 -4.30 0.05 0.06
C ASN A 68 -4.40 -1.33 -0.62
N LYS A 69 -5.23 -2.25 -0.08
CA LYS A 69 -5.50 -3.54 -0.73
C LYS A 69 -6.11 -3.35 -2.12
N GLU A 70 -7.12 -2.50 -2.24
CA GLU A 70 -7.77 -2.22 -3.53
C GLU A 70 -6.79 -1.64 -4.54
N LEU A 71 -5.92 -0.72 -4.12
CA LEU A 71 -4.87 -0.16 -4.98
C LEU A 71 -3.87 -1.23 -5.42
N GLN A 72 -3.50 -2.16 -4.52
CA GLN A 72 -2.57 -3.22 -4.84
C GLN A 72 -3.17 -4.22 -5.84
N ASP A 73 -4.47 -4.52 -5.74
CA ASP A 73 -5.19 -5.33 -6.73
C ASP A 73 -5.23 -4.63 -8.09
N LYS A 74 -5.51 -3.31 -8.13
CA LYS A 74 -5.45 -2.52 -9.37
C LYS A 74 -4.07 -2.56 -10.00
N ILE A 75 -3.00 -2.41 -9.21
CA ILE A 75 -1.61 -2.49 -9.71
C ILE A 75 -1.36 -3.86 -10.35
N ASN A 76 -1.77 -4.95 -9.69
CA ASN A 76 -1.60 -6.30 -10.22
C ASN A 76 -2.35 -6.49 -11.55
N ASP A 77 -3.57 -5.96 -11.65
CA ASP A 77 -4.35 -6.02 -12.89
C ASP A 77 -3.69 -5.21 -14.01
N LEU A 78 -3.25 -3.99 -13.73
CA LEU A 78 -2.52 -3.16 -14.69
C LEU A 78 -1.25 -3.86 -15.18
N GLN A 79 -0.52 -4.53 -14.30
CA GLN A 79 0.68 -5.26 -14.69
C GLN A 79 0.35 -6.43 -15.62
N ARG A 80 -0.73 -7.19 -15.34
CA ARG A 80 -1.21 -8.23 -16.27
C ARG A 80 -1.64 -7.65 -17.62
N PHE A 81 -2.27 -6.49 -17.65
CA PHE A 81 -2.61 -5.80 -18.90
C PHE A 81 -1.35 -5.41 -19.68
N TYR A 82 -0.36 -4.85 -18.98
CA TYR A 82 0.92 -4.48 -19.58
C TYR A 82 1.62 -5.69 -20.20
N ASP A 83 1.72 -6.81 -19.49
CA ASP A 83 2.37 -8.03 -19.98
C ASP A 83 1.66 -8.59 -21.23
N ARG A 84 0.31 -8.62 -21.21
CA ARG A 84 -0.47 -9.03 -22.39
C ARG A 84 -0.22 -8.12 -23.58
N TYR A 85 -0.18 -6.81 -23.33
CA TYR A 85 0.05 -5.82 -24.38
C TYR A 85 1.47 -5.94 -24.97
N ALA A 86 2.48 -6.08 -24.13
CA ALA A 86 3.86 -6.31 -24.55
C ALA A 86 3.98 -7.56 -25.45
N HIS A 87 3.35 -8.67 -25.04
CA HIS A 87 3.33 -9.89 -25.84
C HIS A 87 2.55 -9.70 -27.17
N GLU A 88 1.48 -8.90 -27.19
CA GLU A 88 0.76 -8.61 -28.43
C GLU A 88 1.60 -7.77 -29.39
N VAL A 89 2.32 -6.77 -28.88
CA VAL A 89 3.28 -5.98 -29.66
C VAL A 89 4.35 -6.88 -30.26
N GLU A 90 4.96 -7.75 -29.47
CA GLU A 90 5.98 -8.69 -29.96
C GLU A 90 5.42 -9.61 -31.07
N ARG A 91 4.22 -10.16 -30.89
CA ARG A 91 3.57 -10.97 -31.93
C ARG A 91 3.34 -10.19 -33.22
N ARG A 92 2.88 -8.94 -33.13
CA ARG A 92 2.67 -8.08 -34.31
C ARG A 92 3.98 -7.77 -35.02
N GLU A 93 5.05 -7.48 -34.27
CA GLU A 93 6.37 -7.25 -34.85
C GLU A 93 6.89 -8.49 -35.59
N GLN A 94 6.76 -9.67 -35.00
CA GLN A 94 7.15 -10.93 -35.64
C GLN A 94 6.36 -11.14 -36.94
N GLY A 95 5.05 -10.88 -36.93
CA GLY A 95 4.20 -10.92 -38.14
C GLY A 95 4.67 -9.95 -39.22
N LEU A 96 5.02 -8.70 -38.87
CA LEU A 96 5.57 -7.73 -39.80
C LEU A 96 6.92 -8.17 -40.39
N ARG A 97 7.80 -8.79 -39.59
CA ARG A 97 9.08 -9.34 -40.08
C ARG A 97 8.83 -10.46 -41.09
N GLN A 98 7.89 -11.36 -40.82
CA GLN A 98 7.52 -12.44 -41.73
C GLN A 98 6.93 -11.91 -43.05
N LEU A 99 6.01 -10.96 -42.98
CA LEU A 99 5.43 -10.32 -44.17
C LEU A 99 6.50 -9.62 -45.01
N ARG A 100 7.41 -8.88 -44.37
CA ARG A 100 8.56 -8.26 -45.09
C ARG A 100 9.43 -9.32 -45.76
N ALA A 101 9.70 -10.45 -45.11
CA ALA A 101 10.47 -11.53 -45.69
C ALA A 101 9.76 -12.18 -46.90
N GLN A 102 8.44 -12.39 -46.80
CA GLN A 102 7.62 -12.90 -47.91
C GLN A 102 7.60 -11.92 -49.09
N ASN A 103 7.38 -10.63 -48.85
CA ASN A 103 7.40 -9.61 -49.89
C ASN A 103 8.77 -9.53 -50.60
N ARG A 104 9.88 -9.66 -49.87
CA ARG A 104 11.22 -9.73 -50.49
C ARG A 104 11.34 -10.94 -51.41
N ARG A 105 10.88 -12.12 -50.98
CA ARG A 105 10.92 -13.34 -51.80
C ARG A 105 10.07 -13.19 -53.06
N LEU A 106 8.85 -12.66 -52.94
CA LEU A 106 7.98 -12.40 -54.08
C LEU A 106 8.59 -11.39 -55.05
N GLY A 107 9.17 -10.29 -54.53
CA GLY A 107 9.85 -9.30 -55.35
C GLY A 107 11.03 -9.88 -56.13
N ILE A 108 11.88 -10.68 -55.48
CA ILE A 108 12.98 -11.40 -56.16
C ILE A 108 12.41 -12.34 -57.24
N GLY A 109 11.38 -13.10 -56.93
CA GLY A 109 10.72 -14.01 -57.87
C GLY A 109 10.16 -13.30 -59.10
N MET A 110 9.51 -12.14 -58.92
CA MET A 110 9.01 -11.31 -60.03
C MET A 110 10.14 -10.80 -60.92
N VAL A 111 11.25 -10.34 -60.33
CA VAL A 111 12.41 -9.87 -61.11
C VAL A 111 13.02 -11.01 -61.92
N ILE A 112 13.25 -12.17 -61.29
CA ILE A 112 13.79 -13.34 -61.99
C ILE A 112 12.84 -13.79 -63.11
N GLY A 113 11.54 -13.89 -62.83
CA GLY A 113 10.54 -14.25 -63.83
C GLY A 113 10.50 -13.28 -65.02
N GLY A 114 10.55 -11.98 -64.76
CA GLY A 114 10.62 -10.95 -65.80
C GLY A 114 11.87 -11.07 -66.66
N LEU A 115 13.03 -11.30 -66.05
CA LEU A 115 14.28 -11.53 -66.77
C LEU A 115 14.23 -12.80 -67.64
N LEU A 116 13.64 -13.89 -67.15
CA LEU A 116 13.48 -15.12 -67.92
C LEU A 116 12.58 -14.92 -69.14
N VAL A 117 11.47 -14.18 -68.99
CA VAL A 117 10.58 -13.84 -70.12
C VAL A 117 11.30 -12.98 -71.16
N LEU A 118 12.06 -11.96 -70.72
CA LEU A 118 12.87 -11.13 -71.62
C LEU A 118 13.92 -11.95 -72.37
N LEU A 119 14.64 -12.83 -71.68
CA LEU A 119 15.60 -13.75 -72.31
C LEU A 119 14.93 -14.66 -73.33
N PHE A 120 13.75 -15.21 -73.02
CA PHE A 120 12.98 -16.04 -73.93
C PHE A 120 12.53 -15.26 -75.18
N MET A 121 12.01 -14.04 -75.01
CA MET A 121 11.64 -13.15 -76.12
C MET A 121 12.84 -12.85 -77.02
N LEU A 122 13.99 -12.49 -76.44
CA LEU A 122 15.22 -12.23 -77.19
C LEU A 122 15.73 -13.47 -77.95
N ALA A 123 15.62 -14.66 -77.35
CA ALA A 123 15.96 -15.91 -78.02
C ALA A 123 15.02 -16.19 -79.21
N ARG A 124 13.71 -15.97 -79.04
CA ARG A 124 12.70 -16.06 -80.11
C ARG A 124 13.02 -15.12 -81.29
N VAL A 125 13.27 -13.85 -81.01
CA VAL A 125 13.59 -12.84 -82.04
C VAL A 125 14.87 -13.19 -82.79
N LYS A 126 15.91 -13.70 -82.11
CA LYS A 126 17.14 -14.15 -82.77
C LYS A 126 16.90 -15.34 -83.70
N VAL A 127 16.06 -16.30 -83.31
CA VAL A 127 15.73 -17.45 -84.17
C VAL A 127 14.98 -17.00 -85.43
N GLU A 128 14.05 -16.04 -85.31
CA GLU A 128 13.32 -15.48 -86.46
C GLU A 128 14.19 -14.62 -87.39
N PHE A 129 15.32 -14.08 -86.93
CA PHE A 129 16.26 -13.31 -87.75
C PHE A 129 17.32 -14.16 -88.47
N ILE A 130 17.50 -15.42 -88.05
CA ILE A 130 18.54 -16.33 -88.57
C ILE A 130 17.96 -17.31 -89.62
N PHE A 131 16.64 -17.43 -89.71
CA PHE A 131 15.91 -18.16 -90.77
C PHE A 131 15.26 -17.18 -91.75
#